data_AF-A0A554MFP7-F1
#
_entry.id   AF-A0A554MFP7-F1
#
_cell.length_a   1.000
_cell.length_b   1.000
_cell.length_c   1.000
_cell.angle_alpha   90.00
_cell.angle_beta   90.00
_cell.angle_gamma   90.00
#
_symmetry.space_group_name_H-M   'P 1'
#
loop_
_entity.id
_entity.type
_entity.pdbx_description
1 polymer ?
#
loop_
_entity_poly.entity_id
_entity_poly.type
_entity_poly.pdbx_seq_one_letter_code
_entity_poly.pdbx_strand_id
1 'polypeptide(L)'
;MDGRKKKILVPIFFRGHLGRLRSVLSGIRDDPRLELQIMAATSQAYGSFFTHIRHSEPRSWRYSLPWYGKARAIEIMSRLRPQILSRYDPLVRHIMREGFAIDSRVPFFLDGGTS
;
A
#
# COMPACT_ATOMS: atom_id res chain seq x y z
N MET A 1 -4.02 22.36 -25.41
CA MET A 1 -4.44 21.53 -24.27
C MET A 1 -3.32 21.60 -23.25
N ASP A 2 -3.60 22.07 -22.04
CA ASP A 2 -2.60 22.18 -20.96
C ASP A 2 -2.00 20.77 -20.75
N GLY A 3 -0.69 20.60 -20.95
CA GLY A 3 -0.01 19.30 -21.04
C GLY A 3 0.01 18.47 -19.74
N ARG A 4 -0.92 18.74 -18.82
CA ARG A 4 -1.05 18.09 -17.52
C ARG A 4 -1.95 16.87 -17.62
N LYS A 5 -1.40 15.72 -17.21
CA LYS A 5 -2.15 14.47 -17.07
C LYS A 5 -3.09 14.53 -15.86
N LYS A 6 -4.27 13.93 -15.98
CA LYS A 6 -5.20 13.73 -14.86
C LYS A 6 -4.74 12.55 -14.03
N LYS A 7 -4.43 12.79 -12.75
CA LYS A 7 -4.02 11.75 -11.81
C LYS A 7 -5.22 10.94 -11.34
N ILE A 8 -5.10 9.61 -11.39
CA ILE A 8 -6.13 8.67 -10.95
C ILE A 8 -5.51 7.78 -9.87
N LEU A 9 -5.95 7.98 -8.63
CA LEU A 9 -5.54 7.15 -7.50
C LEU A 9 -6.43 5.92 -7.40
N VAL A 10 -5.83 4.73 -7.46
CA VAL A 10 -6.54 3.45 -7.30
C VAL A 10 -6.07 2.77 -6.02
N PRO A 11 -6.94 2.67 -4.99
CA PRO A 11 -6.61 1.94 -3.79
C PRO A 11 -6.82 0.43 -3.98
N ILE A 12 -5.79 -0.36 -3.67
CA ILE A 12 -5.78 -1.82 -3.76
C ILE A 12 -5.54 -2.38 -2.37
N PHE A 13 -6.59 -2.92 -1.75
CA PHE A 13 -6.54 -3.35 -0.35
C PHE A 13 -6.26 -4.84 -0.17
N PHE A 14 -6.57 -5.66 -1.17
CA PHE A 14 -6.33 -7.11 -1.14
C PHE A 14 -6.22 -7.67 -2.56
N ARG A 15 -5.75 -8.92 -2.69
CA ARG A 15 -5.45 -9.54 -4.00
C ARG A 15 -6.67 -9.65 -4.92
N GLY A 16 -7.86 -9.85 -4.34
CA GLY A 16 -9.12 -9.84 -5.08
C GLY A 16 -9.47 -8.49 -5.74
N HIS A 17 -9.07 -7.36 -5.13
CA HIS A 17 -9.20 -6.04 -5.79
C HIS A 17 -8.32 -5.97 -7.03
N LEU A 18 -7.04 -6.37 -6.92
CA LEU A 18 -6.11 -6.34 -8.04
C LEU A 18 -6.63 -7.15 -9.23
N GLY A 19 -7.11 -8.37 -9.00
CA GLY A 19 -7.65 -9.22 -10.08
C GLY A 19 -8.83 -8.59 -10.81
N ARG A 20 -9.74 -7.91 -10.09
CA ARG A 20 -10.92 -7.26 -10.66
C ARG A 20 -10.59 -5.94 -11.37
N LEU A 21 -9.58 -5.23 -10.88
CA LEU A 21 -9.21 -3.91 -11.39
C LEU A 21 -8.14 -3.97 -12.48
N ARG A 22 -7.55 -5.14 -12.78
CA ARG A 22 -6.43 -5.25 -13.72
C ARG A 22 -6.69 -4.56 -15.07
N SER A 23 -7.86 -4.80 -15.68
CA SER A 23 -8.23 -4.17 -16.95
C SER A 23 -8.35 -2.65 -16.84
N VAL A 24 -8.90 -2.16 -15.72
CA VAL A 24 -9.02 -0.72 -15.44
C VAL A 24 -7.63 -0.10 -15.25
N LEU A 25 -6.74 -0.74 -14.49
CA LEU A 25 -5.37 -0.27 -14.28
C LEU A 25 -4.60 -0.18 -15.60
N SER A 26 -4.71 -1.20 -16.46
CA SER A 26 -4.14 -1.16 -17.81
C SER A 26 -4.73 -0.02 -18.64
N GLY A 27 -6.04 0.14 -18.65
CA GLY A 27 -6.70 1.22 -19.39
C GLY A 27 -6.27 2.62 -18.94
N ILE A 28 -6.07 2.83 -17.63
CA ILE A 28 -5.55 4.11 -17.11
C ILE A 28 -4.09 4.31 -17.52
N ARG A 29 -3.26 3.26 -17.40
CA ARG A 29 -1.83 3.32 -17.74
C ARG A 29 -1.60 3.64 -19.21
N ASP A 30 -2.44 3.11 -20.09
CA ASP A 30 -2.26 3.20 -21.53
C ASP A 30 -2.89 4.48 -22.13
N ASP A 31 -3.69 5.25 -21.37
CA ASP A 31 -4.24 6.54 -21.81
C ASP A 31 -3.21 7.69 -21.60
N PRO A 32 -2.79 8.41 -22.66
CA PRO A 32 -1.79 9.46 -22.55
C PRO A 32 -2.23 10.68 -21.72
N ARG A 33 -3.53 10.83 -21.48
CA ARG A 33 -4.11 11.93 -20.68
C ARG A 33 -4.15 11.61 -19.20
N LEU A 34 -3.90 10.36 -18.81
CA LEU A 34 -4.03 9.89 -17.43
C LEU A 34 -2.67 9.54 -16.83
N GLU A 35 -2.58 9.69 -15.51
CA GLU A 35 -1.45 9.24 -14.70
C GLU A 35 -2.01 8.30 -13.62
N LEU A 36 -1.68 7.01 -13.73
CA LEU A 36 -2.07 6.01 -12.75
C LEU A 36 -1.23 6.18 -11.48
N GLN A 37 -1.90 6.31 -10.34
CA GLN A 37 -1.28 6.23 -9.03
C GLN A 37 -1.89 5.06 -8.25
N ILE A 38 -1.08 4.18 -7.67
CA ILE A 38 -1.57 3.04 -6.89
C ILE A 38 -1.23 3.22 -5.42
N MET A 39 -2.26 3.08 -4.60
CA MET A 39 -2.16 2.99 -3.15
C MET A 39 -2.40 1.55 -2.73
N ALA A 40 -1.40 0.88 -2.18
CA ALA A 40 -1.55 -0.49 -1.70
C ALA A 40 -1.82 -0.50 -0.19
N ALA A 41 -2.82 -1.27 0.26
CA ALA A 41 -2.83 -1.69 1.64
C ALA A 41 -1.59 -2.54 1.88
N THR A 42 -0.93 -2.26 2.99
CA THR A 42 0.16 -3.10 3.47
C THR A 42 -0.18 -3.53 4.87
N SER A 43 0.19 -4.76 5.19
CA SER A 43 0.09 -5.26 6.57
C SER A 43 0.94 -4.42 7.54
N GLN A 44 1.87 -3.61 7.02
CA GLN A 44 2.91 -2.97 7.79
C GLN A 44 3.26 -1.62 7.16
N ALA A 45 2.71 -0.52 7.70
CA ALA A 45 3.20 0.79 7.31
C ALA A 45 4.43 1.15 8.11
N TYR A 46 5.51 1.31 7.37
CA TYR A 46 6.83 1.63 7.86
C TYR A 46 7.03 3.14 7.74
N GLY A 47 7.12 3.82 8.88
CA GLY A 47 7.53 5.22 8.97
C GLY A 47 6.60 6.15 9.75
N SER A 48 5.27 5.94 9.69
CA SER A 48 4.30 6.98 10.09
C SER A 48 3.24 6.54 11.09
N PHE A 49 3.58 5.66 12.04
CA PHE A 49 2.63 5.10 13.02
C PHE A 49 1.86 6.14 13.83
N PHE A 50 2.53 7.13 14.42
CA PHE A 50 1.84 8.15 15.22
C PHE A 50 0.93 9.02 14.35
N THR A 51 1.36 9.35 13.14
CA THR A 51 0.53 10.04 12.14
C THR A 51 -0.70 9.18 11.82
N HIS A 52 -0.52 7.88 11.62
CA HIS A 52 -1.62 6.98 11.32
C HIS A 52 -2.54 6.79 12.53
N ILE A 53 -2.07 6.58 13.76
CA ILE A 53 -2.96 6.53 14.93
C ILE A 53 -3.69 7.85 15.16
N ARG A 54 -3.04 8.99 14.90
CA ARG A 54 -3.65 10.31 15.06
C ARG A 54 -4.80 10.55 14.07
N HIS A 55 -4.71 9.98 12.87
CA HIS A 55 -5.64 10.23 11.78
C HIS A 55 -6.53 9.04 11.40
N SER A 56 -6.21 7.85 11.91
CA SER A 56 -7.07 6.68 11.83
C SER A 56 -7.82 6.62 13.14
N GLU A 57 -9.06 6.14 13.13
CA GLU A 57 -9.83 5.89 14.35
C GLU A 57 -9.68 4.41 14.73
N PRO A 58 -8.54 3.96 15.29
CA PRO A 58 -8.39 2.55 15.59
C PRO A 58 -9.43 2.14 16.62
N ARG A 59 -10.07 1.00 16.36
CA ARG A 59 -11.06 0.42 17.28
C ARG A 59 -10.48 0.20 18.68
N SER A 60 -9.18 -0.07 18.80
CA SER A 60 -8.43 -0.01 20.06
C SER A 60 -6.92 0.10 19.83
N TRP A 61 -6.30 1.03 20.55
CA TRP A 61 -4.86 1.31 20.52
C TRP A 61 -4.01 0.17 21.11
N ARG A 62 -4.55 -0.62 22.04
CA ARG A 62 -3.81 -1.74 22.65
C ARG A 62 -3.60 -2.87 21.65
N TYR A 63 -4.60 -3.13 20.81
CA TYR A 63 -4.51 -4.17 19.79
C TYR A 63 -3.63 -3.78 18.61
N SER A 64 -3.32 -2.49 18.42
CA SER A 64 -2.43 -2.02 17.35
C SER A 64 -0.93 -2.04 17.73
N LEU A 65 -0.58 -2.16 19.01
CA LEU A 65 0.81 -2.15 19.49
C LEU A 65 1.68 -3.32 18.97
N PRO A 66 1.23 -4.60 18.99
CA PRO A 66 2.05 -5.70 18.48
C PRO A 66 2.34 -5.55 16.97
N TRP A 67 1.34 -5.09 16.22
CA TRP A 67 1.47 -4.80 14.79
C TRP A 67 2.45 -3.67 14.51
N TYR A 68 2.48 -2.65 15.36
CA TYR A 68 3.47 -1.59 15.28
C TYR A 68 4.90 -2.06 15.53
N GLY A 69 5.12 -2.87 16.58
CA GLY A 69 6.45 -3.42 16.86
C GLY A 69 6.98 -4.25 15.69
N LYS A 70 6.11 -5.10 15.12
CA LYS A 70 6.42 -5.88 13.91
C LYS A 70 6.74 -4.99 12.72
N ALA A 71 5.95 -3.93 12.51
CA ALA A 71 6.20 -2.96 11.46
C ALA A 71 7.58 -2.28 11.65
N ARG A 72 7.88 -1.71 12.82
CA ARG A 72 9.17 -1.03 13.03
C ARG A 72 10.38 -1.94 12.82
N ALA A 73 10.29 -3.19 13.25
CA ALA A 73 11.35 -4.17 13.02
C ALA A 73 11.61 -4.37 11.52
N ILE A 74 10.55 -4.55 10.72
CA ILE A 74 10.71 -4.76 9.28
C ILE A 74 11.08 -3.46 8.54
N GLU A 75 10.68 -2.26 9.00
CA GLU A 75 11.20 -0.98 8.48
C GLU A 75 12.72 -0.91 8.61
N ILE A 76 13.24 -1.14 9.81
CA ILE A 76 14.67 -1.10 10.10
C ILE A 76 15.41 -2.12 9.23
N MET A 77 14.87 -3.34 9.16
CA MET A 77 15.44 -4.38 8.30
C MET A 77 15.39 -4.00 6.82
N SER A 78 14.35 -3.31 6.36
CA SER A 78 14.20 -2.89 4.96
C SER A 78 15.17 -1.80 4.54
N ARG A 79 15.55 -0.90 5.46
CA ARG A 79 16.62 0.08 5.23
C ARG A 79 17.97 -0.60 5.00
N LEU A 80 18.20 -1.71 5.70
CA LEU A 80 19.43 -2.50 5.58
C LEU A 80 19.39 -3.47 4.39
N ARG A 81 18.21 -3.98 4.03
CA ARG A 81 18.00 -4.95 2.93
C ARG A 81 16.66 -4.68 2.23
N PRO A 82 16.63 -3.88 1.15
CA PRO A 82 15.38 -3.52 0.48
C PRO A 82 14.63 -4.72 -0.13
N GLN A 83 15.30 -5.86 -0.39
CA GLN A 83 14.64 -7.09 -0.87
C GLN A 83 13.71 -7.75 0.16
N ILE A 84 13.78 -7.33 1.43
CA ILE A 84 12.91 -7.83 2.50
C ILE A 84 11.46 -7.38 2.25
N LEU A 85 11.22 -6.16 1.78
CA LEU A 85 9.85 -5.61 1.64
C LEU A 85 8.97 -6.42 0.67
N SER A 86 9.52 -6.82 -0.47
CA SER A 86 8.82 -7.69 -1.43
C SER A 86 8.60 -9.10 -0.84
N ARG A 87 9.41 -9.52 0.13
CA ARG A 87 9.24 -10.80 0.82
C ARG A 87 8.05 -10.79 1.80
N TYR A 88 7.82 -9.68 2.51
CA TYR A 88 6.86 -9.63 3.62
C TYR A 88 5.43 -9.20 3.24
N ASP A 89 5.21 -8.63 2.06
CA ASP A 89 3.87 -8.24 1.62
C ASP A 89 3.47 -8.92 0.28
N PRO A 90 2.67 -9.99 0.33
CA PRO A 90 2.23 -10.71 -0.87
C PRO A 90 1.44 -9.86 -1.86
N LEU A 91 0.70 -8.84 -1.39
CA LEU A 91 -0.07 -7.96 -2.26
C LEU A 91 0.87 -7.02 -3.02
N VAL A 92 1.78 -6.35 -2.31
CA VAL A 92 2.81 -5.49 -2.92
C VAL A 92 3.61 -6.27 -3.95
N ARG A 93 4.06 -7.48 -3.61
CA ARG A 93 4.78 -8.35 -4.54
C ARG A 93 3.95 -8.65 -5.80
N HIS A 94 2.66 -8.91 -5.62
CA HIS A 94 1.78 -9.25 -6.74
C HIS A 94 1.56 -8.06 -7.68
N ILE A 95 1.30 -6.88 -7.13
CA ILE A 95 1.16 -5.63 -7.90
C ILE A 95 2.43 -5.34 -8.71
N MET A 96 3.59 -5.41 -8.05
CA MET A 96 4.88 -5.16 -8.73
C MET A 96 5.18 -6.20 -9.81
N ARG A 97 4.84 -7.49 -9.59
CA ARG A 97 5.00 -8.55 -10.58
C ARG A 97 4.14 -8.32 -11.84
N GLU A 98 3.01 -7.63 -11.71
CA GLU A 98 2.16 -7.25 -12.85
C GLU A 98 2.65 -5.99 -13.57
N GLY A 99 3.80 -5.44 -13.18
CA GLY A 99 4.41 -4.29 -13.83
C GLY A 99 3.77 -2.96 -13.42
N PHE A 100 3.06 -2.92 -12.30
CA PHE A 100 2.51 -1.70 -11.74
C PHE A 100 3.42 -1.12 -10.65
N ALA A 101 3.66 0.20 -10.72
CA ALA A 101 4.34 0.94 -9.67
C ALA A 101 3.38 1.20 -8.50
N ILE A 102 3.92 1.29 -7.28
CA ILE A 102 3.15 1.61 -6.07
C ILE A 102 3.63 2.96 -5.55
N ASP A 103 2.75 3.96 -5.58
CA ASP A 103 3.02 5.33 -5.17
C ASP A 103 2.94 5.50 -3.65
N SER A 104 2.00 4.80 -3.01
CA SER A 104 1.78 4.91 -1.57
C SER A 104 1.40 3.57 -0.94
N ARG A 105 1.76 3.42 0.34
CA ARG A 105 1.48 2.23 1.16
C ARG A 105 0.72 2.68 2.40
N VAL A 106 -0.48 2.14 2.59
CA VAL A 106 -1.34 2.46 3.74
C VAL A 106 -1.40 1.27 4.68
N PRO A 107 -1.22 1.45 5.99
CA PRO A 107 -1.37 0.34 6.93
C PRO A 107 -2.83 -0.01 7.12
N PHE A 108 -3.16 -1.29 6.97
CA PHE A 108 -4.49 -1.79 7.31
C PHE A 108 -4.60 -2.40 8.71
N PHE A 109 -3.55 -2.32 9.55
CA PHE A 109 -3.58 -2.86 10.91
C PHE A 109 -4.49 -2.07 11.87
N LEU A 110 -4.95 -0.88 11.51
CA LEU A 110 -5.76 0.00 12.37
C LEU A 110 -7.24 -0.40 12.42
N ASP A 111 -7.71 -1.21 11.47
CA ASP A 111 -9.05 -1.82 11.49
C ASP A 111 -9.12 -3.15 12.28
N GLY A 112 -8.08 -3.45 13.06
CA GLY A 112 -8.07 -4.64 13.91
C GLY A 112 -7.57 -5.91 13.23
N GLY A 113 -6.80 -5.77 12.14
CA GLY A 113 -5.97 -6.82 11.53
C GLY A 113 -6.61 -8.20 11.55
N THR A 114 -7.37 -8.56 10.52
CA THR A 114 -7.89 -9.92 10.42
C THR A 114 -6.72 -10.92 10.33
N SER A 115 -6.59 -11.72 11.39
CA SER A 115 -5.70 -12.89 11.59
C SER A 115 -4.21 -12.65 11.82
#